data_AF-J9GJM1-F1
#
_entry.id   AF-J9GJM1-F1
#
_cell.length_a   1.000
_cell.length_b   1.000
_cell.length_c   1.000
_cell.angle_alpha   90.00
_cell.angle_beta   90.00
_cell.angle_gamma   90.00
#
_symmetry.space_group_name_H-M   'P 1'
#
loop_
_entity.id
_entity.type
_entity.pdbx_description
1 polymer ?
#
loop_
_entity_poly.entity_id
_entity_poly.type
_entity_poly.pdbx_seq_one_letter_code
_entity_poly.pdbx_strand_id
1 'polypeptide(L)'
;MFDHVTHSFIYGMKCLTLALSDGKSCYPIDFSLHREKGKKKDYGLTLKQRKEQFKEKRNAKNPDYARKAECDESKLEMARRMLCHAVGHGINFKYVLADSWFTCESL
;
A
#
# COMPACT_ATOMS: atom_id res chain seq x y z
N MET A 1 2.79 7.47 8.86
CA MET A 1 1.34 7.31 9.06
C MET A 1 0.81 8.58 9.69
N PHE A 2 -0.25 9.18 9.17
CA PHE A 2 -0.90 10.30 9.89
C PHE A 2 -1.58 9.77 11.15
N ASP A 3 -1.20 10.31 12.31
CA ASP A 3 -1.83 10.07 13.59
C ASP A 3 -2.78 11.23 13.90
N HIS A 4 -4.06 10.90 14.04
CA HIS A 4 -5.12 11.86 14.34
C HIS A 4 -5.08 12.35 15.78
N VAL A 5 -4.45 11.62 16.71
CA VAL A 5 -4.34 12.04 18.11
C VAL A 5 -3.31 13.14 18.26
N THR A 6 -2.10 12.94 17.73
CA THR A 6 -1.03 13.94 17.81
C THR A 6 -1.03 14.92 16.63
N HIS A 7 -1.94 14.76 15.66
CA HIS A 7 -1.98 15.52 14.41
C HIS A 7 -0.63 15.53 13.66
N SER A 8 0.12 14.44 13.75
CA SER A 8 1.49 14.34 13.23
C SER A 8 1.69 13.11 12.35
N PHE A 9 2.75 13.11 11.55
CA PHE A 9 3.14 11.91 10.81
C PHE A 9 4.14 11.10 11.64
N ILE A 10 3.74 9.91 12.07
CA ILE A 10 4.59 8.96 12.79
C ILE A 10 5.23 7.95 11.84
N TYR A 11 6.38 7.40 12.22
CA TYR A 11 7.03 6.33 11.48
C TYR A 11 6.18 5.05 11.51
N GLY A 12 5.92 4.46 10.35
CA GLY A 12 5.13 3.24 10.23
C GLY A 12 4.75 2.90 8.79
N MET A 13 4.22 1.70 8.60
CA MET A 13 3.73 1.20 7.31
C MET A 13 2.22 1.01 7.37
N LYS A 14 1.55 1.14 6.23
CA LYS A 14 0.14 0.79 6.03
C LYS A 14 0.07 -0.46 5.15
N CYS A 15 -0.76 -1.42 5.54
CA CYS A 15 -1.10 -2.56 4.70
C CYS A 15 -2.36 -2.22 3.91
N LEU A 16 -2.30 -2.33 2.59
CA LEU A 16 -3.46 -2.35 1.72
C LEU A 16 -3.73 -3.80 1.37
N THR A 17 -4.98 -4.25 1.51
CA THR A 17 -5.35 -5.66 1.31
C THR A 17 -6.60 -5.72 0.45
N LEU A 18 -6.52 -6.51 -0.63
CA LEU A 18 -7.68 -6.93 -1.39
C LEU A 18 -8.16 -8.26 -0.81
N ALA A 19 -9.44 -8.33 -0.47
CA ALA A 19 -10.05 -9.53 0.08
C ALA A 19 -11.30 -9.94 -0.69
N LEU A 20 -11.47 -11.24 -0.87
CA LEU A 20 -12.66 -11.85 -1.44
C LEU A 20 -13.58 -12.30 -0.31
N SER A 21 -14.84 -11.84 -0.35
CA SER A 21 -15.86 -12.24 0.61
C SER A 21 -16.98 -13.01 -0.07
N ASP A 22 -17.39 -14.13 0.52
CA ASP A 22 -18.57 -14.91 0.12
C ASP A 22 -19.80 -14.58 1.01
N GLY A 23 -19.68 -13.57 1.88
CA GLY A 23 -20.70 -13.17 2.85
C GLY A 23 -20.64 -13.92 4.18
N LYS A 24 -19.81 -14.96 4.31
CA LYS A 24 -19.55 -15.70 5.56
C LYS A 24 -18.07 -15.66 5.96
N SER A 25 -17.20 -15.82 4.97
CA SER A 25 -15.75 -15.86 5.08
C SER A 25 -15.14 -14.72 4.27
N CYS A 26 -13.98 -14.24 4.69
CA CYS A 26 -13.24 -13.19 4.01
C CYS A 26 -11.79 -13.64 3.84
N TYR A 27 -11.36 -13.80 2.59
CA TYR A 27 -10.04 -14.33 2.23
C TYR A 27 -9.17 -13.20 1.69
N PRO A 28 -8.03 -12.88 2.31
CA PRO A 28 -7.07 -11.95 1.71
C PRO A 28 -6.46 -12.62 0.47
N ILE A 29 -6.64 -12.00 -0.69
CA ILE A 29 -6.17 -12.54 -1.98
C ILE A 29 -4.97 -11.77 -2.55
N ASP A 30 -4.77 -10.52 -2.14
CA ASP A 30 -3.60 -9.72 -2.49
C ASP A 30 -3.32 -8.66 -1.42
N PHE A 31 -2.07 -8.23 -1.29
CA PHE A 31 -1.69 -7.17 -0.36
C PHE A 31 -0.44 -6.41 -0.79
N SER A 32 -0.32 -5.18 -0.31
CA SER A 32 0.85 -4.33 -0.49
C SER A 32 1.11 -3.52 0.78
N LEU A 33 2.38 -3.21 1.01
CA LEU A 33 2.81 -2.36 2.12
C LEU A 33 3.18 -1.00 1.58
N HIS A 34 2.70 0.06 2.21
CA HIS A 34 2.94 1.45 1.82
C HIS A 34 3.52 2.25 2.99
N ARG A 35 4.38 3.22 2.69
CA ARG A 35 4.84 4.23 3.65
C ARG A 35 4.34 5.61 3.23
N GLU A 36 4.03 6.45 4.21
CA GLU A 36 3.48 7.77 3.95
C GLU A 36 4.56 8.84 4.09
N LYS A 37 4.84 9.57 3.01
CA LYS A 37 5.80 10.68 2.98
C LYS A 37 5.48 11.77 3.99
N GLY A 38 4.19 12.06 4.18
CA GLY A 38 3.71 13.21 4.94
C GLY A 38 4.03 14.54 4.27
N LYS A 39 3.54 15.66 4.83
CA LYS A 39 3.76 17.01 4.28
C LYS A 39 5.25 17.37 4.18
N LYS A 40 6.05 16.96 5.17
CA LYS A 40 7.50 17.20 5.25
C LYS A 40 8.35 16.22 4.42
N LYS A 41 7.73 15.22 3.79
CA LYS A 41 8.41 14.16 3.01
C LYS A 41 9.51 13.44 3.79
N ASP A 42 9.35 13.34 5.11
CA ASP A 42 10.32 12.75 6.04
C ASP A 42 9.92 11.37 6.55
N TYR A 43 8.72 10.89 6.17
CA TYR A 43 8.16 9.60 6.58
C TYR A 43 8.02 9.45 8.11
N GLY A 44 7.90 10.58 8.84
CA GLY A 44 7.83 10.58 10.30
C GLY A 44 9.17 10.26 10.97
N LEU A 45 10.29 10.48 10.28
CA LEU A 45 11.64 10.24 10.79
C LEU A 45 12.48 11.51 10.86
N THR A 46 13.31 11.59 11.89
CA THR A 46 14.33 12.64 12.00
C THR A 46 15.41 12.49 10.93
N LEU A 47 16.21 13.54 10.70
CA LEU A 47 17.35 13.48 9.77
C LEU A 47 18.38 12.41 10.18
N LYS A 48 18.63 12.23 11.48
CA LYS A 48 19.55 11.21 12.01
C LYS A 48 19.03 9.81 11.68
N GLN A 49 17.78 9.51 12.04
CA GLN A 49 17.15 8.21 11.77
C GLN A 49 17.10 7.89 10.27
N ARG A 50 16.82 8.88 9.40
CA ARG A 50 16.85 8.67 7.93
C ARG A 50 18.23 8.31 7.41
N LYS A 51 19.30 8.85 8.00
CA LYS A 51 20.67 8.51 7.63
C LYS A 51 21.04 7.09 8.04
N GLU A 52 20.55 6.65 9.20
CA GLU A 52 20.75 5.32 9.80
C GLU A 52 19.89 4.21 9.17
N GLN A 53 18.90 4.56 8.34
CA GLN A 53 18.12 3.55 7.63
C GLN A 53 19.02 2.60 6.84
N PHE A 54 18.68 1.32 6.90
CA PHE A 54 19.35 0.28 6.12
C PHE A 54 19.34 0.63 4.62
N LYS A 55 20.53 0.65 4.02
CA LYS A 55 20.76 0.95 2.61
C LYS A 55 21.47 -0.22 1.97
N GLU A 56 20.83 -0.79 0.97
CA GLU A 56 21.37 -1.87 0.17
C GLU A 56 21.05 -1.60 -1.29
N LYS A 57 22.03 -1.83 -2.17
CA LYS A 57 21.83 -1.73 -3.60
C LYS A 57 21.09 -2.98 -4.07
N ARG A 58 19.79 -2.83 -4.32
CA ARG A 58 18.95 -3.92 -4.81
C ARG A 58 19.08 -4.06 -6.33
N ASN A 59 19.15 -5.29 -6.81
CA ASN A 59 19.11 -5.57 -8.23
C ASN A 59 17.67 -5.41 -8.74
N ALA A 60 17.48 -4.61 -9.80
CA ALA A 60 16.15 -4.36 -10.37
C ALA A 60 15.44 -5.63 -10.89
N LYS A 61 16.20 -6.70 -11.18
CA LYS A 61 15.65 -8.00 -11.58
C LYS A 61 15.10 -8.81 -10.40
N ASN A 62 15.44 -8.43 -9.17
CA ASN A 62 15.03 -9.20 -8.00
C ASN A 62 13.66 -8.74 -7.47
N PRO A 63 12.86 -9.66 -6.90
CA PRO A 63 11.50 -9.34 -6.44
C PRO A 63 11.44 -8.37 -5.25
N ASP A 64 12.53 -8.19 -4.51
CA ASP A 64 12.64 -7.25 -3.39
C ASP A 64 12.75 -5.79 -3.86
N TYR A 65 13.30 -5.55 -5.06
CA TYR A 65 13.30 -4.23 -5.68
C TYR A 65 11.86 -3.76 -5.96
N ALA A 66 11.05 -4.63 -6.58
CA ALA A 66 9.64 -4.34 -6.85
C ALA A 66 8.87 -4.03 -5.56
N ARG A 67 9.04 -4.87 -4.52
CA ARG A 67 8.43 -4.65 -3.20
C ARG A 67 8.84 -3.34 -2.55
N LYS A 68 10.11 -2.94 -2.71
CA LYS A 68 10.59 -1.66 -2.20
C LYS A 68 9.96 -0.48 -2.94
N ALA A 69 9.79 -0.58 -4.26
CA ALA A 69 9.13 0.44 -5.06
C ALA A 69 7.64 0.57 -4.73
N GLU A 70 6.95 -0.55 -4.52
CA GLU A 70 5.53 -0.60 -4.11
C GLU A 70 5.27 0.18 -2.82
N CYS A 71 6.24 0.23 -1.90
CA CYS A 71 6.14 1.02 -0.68
C CYS A 71 5.86 2.51 -0.90
N ASP A 72 6.32 3.07 -2.03
CA ASP A 72 6.15 4.48 -2.38
C ASP A 72 5.09 4.71 -3.45
N GLU A 73 4.46 3.63 -3.94
CA GLU A 73 3.39 3.68 -4.94
C GLU A 73 2.09 4.24 -4.34
N SER A 74 1.27 4.83 -5.21
CA SER A 74 -0.08 5.27 -4.88
C SER A 74 -0.95 4.08 -4.46
N LYS A 75 -1.73 4.23 -3.39
CA LYS A 75 -2.68 3.22 -2.93
C LYS A 75 -3.76 2.95 -3.98
N LEU A 76 -4.14 3.96 -4.76
CA LEU A 76 -5.14 3.84 -5.81
C LEU A 76 -4.62 2.98 -6.98
N GLU A 77 -3.42 3.30 -7.45
CA GLU A 77 -2.77 2.53 -8.53
C GLU A 77 -2.53 1.09 -8.09
N MET A 78 -2.19 0.90 -6.81
CA MET A 78 -2.03 -0.44 -6.26
C MET A 78 -3.34 -1.20 -6.13
N ALA A 79 -4.42 -0.57 -5.69
CA ALA A 79 -5.75 -1.18 -5.68
C ALA A 79 -6.17 -1.64 -7.09
N ARG A 80 -5.92 -0.81 -8.11
CA ARG A 80 -6.16 -1.17 -9.52
C ARG A 80 -5.34 -2.37 -9.96
N ARG A 81 -4.04 -2.36 -9.67
CA ARG A 81 -3.16 -3.50 -9.98
C ARG A 81 -3.65 -4.78 -9.32
N MET A 82 -4.04 -4.75 -8.05
CA MET A 82 -4.58 -5.91 -7.33
C MET A 82 -5.89 -6.43 -7.95
N LEU A 83 -6.80 -5.54 -8.34
CA LEU A 83 -8.05 -5.92 -9.01
C LEU A 83 -7.77 -6.55 -10.39
N CYS A 84 -6.93 -5.93 -11.21
CA CYS A 84 -6.52 -6.49 -12.50
C CYS A 84 -5.83 -7.86 -12.35
N HIS A 85 -5.00 -8.01 -11.32
CA HIS A 85 -4.32 -9.26 -11.00
C HIS A 85 -5.33 -10.36 -10.61
N ALA A 86 -6.29 -10.04 -9.75
CA ALA A 86 -7.34 -10.98 -9.36
C ALA A 86 -8.18 -11.45 -10.57
N VAL A 87 -8.61 -10.52 -11.42
CA VAL A 87 -9.36 -10.85 -12.66
C VAL A 87 -8.50 -11.68 -13.62
N GLY A 88 -7.22 -11.31 -13.80
CA GLY A 88 -6.27 -12.04 -14.63
C GLY A 88 -6.03 -13.48 -14.17
N HIS A 89 -6.22 -13.76 -12.87
CA HIS A 89 -6.19 -15.10 -12.28
C HIS A 89 -7.55 -15.80 -12.22
N GLY A 90 -8.58 -15.25 -12.87
CA GLY A 90 -9.90 -15.86 -12.96
C GLY A 90 -10.79 -15.65 -11.73
N ILE A 91 -10.42 -14.77 -10.81
CA ILE A 91 -11.26 -14.39 -9.67
C ILE A 91 -12.30 -13.38 -10.15
N ASN A 92 -13.54 -13.84 -10.28
CA ASN A 92 -14.67 -13.02 -10.69
C ASN A 92 -15.45 -12.52 -9.47
N PHE A 93 -15.87 -11.26 -9.49
CA PHE A 93 -16.66 -10.62 -8.44
C PHE A 93 -17.76 -9.74 -9.05
N LYS A 94 -18.88 -9.60 -8.34
CA LYS A 94 -20.04 -8.82 -8.83
C LYS A 94 -19.90 -7.32 -8.58
N TYR A 95 -19.21 -6.96 -7.50
CA TYR A 95 -18.97 -5.59 -7.08
C TYR A 95 -17.73 -5.54 -6.20
N VAL A 96 -17.18 -4.33 -6.04
CA VAL A 96 -16.07 -4.05 -5.12
C VAL A 96 -16.62 -3.16 -4.01
N LEU A 97 -16.31 -3.51 -2.76
CA LEU A 97 -16.52 -2.62 -1.62
C LEU A 97 -15.19 -1.96 -1.29
N ALA A 98 -15.20 -0.64 -1.15
CA ALA A 98 -14.03 0.12 -0.77
C ALA A 98 -14.41 1.29 0.14
N ASP A 99 -13.46 1.73 0.95
CA ASP A 99 -13.57 2.95 1.75
C ASP A 99 -13.70 4.19 0.84
N SER A 100 -14.28 5.29 1.35
CA SER A 100 -14.38 6.56 0.62
C SER A 100 -13.04 7.12 0.18
N TRP A 101 -11.94 6.71 0.81
CA TRP A 101 -10.59 7.00 0.35
C TRP A 101 -10.31 6.52 -1.09
N PHE A 102 -11.02 5.49 -1.56
CA PHE A 102 -10.88 4.91 -2.89
C PHE A 102 -12.00 5.32 -3.85
N THR A 103 -12.98 6.11 -3.42
CA THR A 103 -14.05 6.59 -4.30
C THR A 103 -13.55 7.77 -5.11
N CYS A 104 -13.00 7.50 -6.30
CA CYS A 104 -12.69 8.50 -7.31
C CYS A 104 -13.21 8.05 -8.68
N GLU A 105 -13.59 9.00 -9.53
CA GLU A 105 -14.04 8.72 -10.92
C GLU A 105 -12.97 7.97 -11.73
N SER A 106 -11.70 8.22 -11.39
CA SER A 106 -10.57 7.53 -11.95
C SER A 106 -10.27 6.20 -11.27
N LEU A 107 -11.23 5.42 -10.75
CA LEU A 107 -11.02 4.03 -10.33
C LEU A 107 -11.75 3.12 -11.29
#